data_AF-R1ICN4-F1
#
_entry.id   AF-R1ICN4-F1
#
_cell.length_a   1.000
_cell.length_b   1.000
_cell.length_c   1.000
_cell.angle_alpha   90.00
_cell.angle_beta   90.00
_cell.angle_gamma   90.00
#
_symmetry.space_group_name_H-M   'P 1'
#
loop_
_entity.id
_entity.type
_entity.pdbx_description
1 polymer ?
#
loop_
_entity_poly.entity_id
_entity_poly.type
_entity_poly.pdbx_seq_one_letter_code
_entity_poly.pdbx_strand_id
1 'polypeptide(L)'
;METIALAEVAAVLADPSRATMCLVLLDGRAWTVGELAKAAGIALSTASEHVTRLAGAGFVVRVKQGRASYVRIADPRVAELIEHLAQHAVTSGALPRAGGSATRNPRKTAEHRPVTGLKPTLRARRLGFARTCYDHLAGELGVALRDGMLATGLVDTADGLTLTPRGREVLGTLGVPVAAGRRPLLRDCLDWTERRDHLAGALPAALLERAVDAGWVRRDGHRAVKVLAEAPFAALGVDLGALTGP
;
A
#
# COMPACT_ATOMS: atom_id res chain seq x y z
N MET A 1 -28.54 -12.74 -6.89
CA MET A 1 -28.28 -11.34 -7.29
C MET A 1 -26.88 -10.88 -6.89
N GLU A 2 -26.28 -11.35 -5.78
CA GLU A 2 -24.91 -10.97 -5.38
C GLU A 2 -23.77 -11.44 -6.31
N THR A 3 -23.90 -12.60 -6.96
CA THR A 3 -22.86 -13.14 -7.85
C THR A 3 -22.66 -12.31 -9.13
N ILE A 4 -23.72 -11.66 -9.63
CA ILE A 4 -23.67 -10.78 -10.81
C ILE A 4 -22.85 -9.52 -10.49
N ALA A 5 -23.06 -8.92 -9.32
CA ALA A 5 -22.31 -7.75 -8.88
C ALA A 5 -20.80 -8.04 -8.71
N LEU A 6 -20.43 -9.22 -8.20
CA LEU A 6 -19.02 -9.62 -8.11
C LEU A 6 -18.38 -9.77 -9.50
N ALA A 7 -19.08 -10.38 -10.46
CA ALA A 7 -18.59 -10.55 -11.83
C ALA A 7 -18.39 -9.19 -12.53
N GLU A 8 -19.27 -8.22 -12.30
CA GLU A 8 -19.15 -6.86 -12.84
C GLU A 8 -17.92 -6.14 -12.30
N VAL A 9 -17.69 -6.20 -10.97
CA VAL A 9 -16.49 -5.63 -10.33
C VAL A 9 -15.22 -6.31 -10.85
N ALA A 10 -15.21 -7.65 -10.96
CA ALA A 10 -14.08 -8.38 -11.51
C ALA A 10 -13.81 -8.03 -12.98
N ALA A 11 -14.86 -7.86 -13.80
CA ALA A 11 -14.74 -7.49 -15.20
C ALA A 11 -14.09 -6.10 -15.40
N VAL A 12 -14.27 -5.18 -14.46
CA VAL A 12 -13.57 -3.89 -14.45
C VAL A 12 -12.06 -4.09 -14.27
N LEU A 13 -11.60 -5.07 -13.50
CA LEU A 13 -10.18 -5.33 -13.31
C LEU A 13 -9.60 -6.35 -14.32
N ALA A 14 -10.43 -7.12 -15.02
CA ALA A 14 -10.03 -8.15 -15.99
C ALA A 14 -9.47 -7.58 -17.31
N ASP A 15 -8.50 -6.67 -17.20
CA ASP A 15 -7.73 -6.09 -18.29
C ASP A 15 -6.33 -5.71 -17.78
N PRO A 16 -5.26 -6.14 -18.45
CA PRO A 16 -3.89 -5.92 -17.97
C PRO A 16 -3.52 -4.44 -17.78
N SER A 17 -4.04 -3.55 -18.64
CA SER A 17 -3.76 -2.11 -18.55
C SER A 17 -4.46 -1.49 -17.37
N ARG A 18 -5.75 -1.81 -17.16
CA ARG A 18 -6.52 -1.34 -16.00
C ARG A 18 -5.94 -1.86 -14.69
N ALA A 19 -5.57 -3.14 -14.63
CA ALA A 19 -4.87 -3.71 -13.47
C ALA A 19 -3.56 -2.97 -13.19
N THR A 20 -2.73 -2.75 -14.21
CA THR A 20 -1.46 -1.99 -14.06
C THR A 20 -1.70 -0.58 -13.55
N MET A 21 -2.69 0.14 -14.10
CA MET A 21 -3.05 1.48 -13.64
C MET A 21 -3.50 1.49 -12.18
N CYS A 22 -4.37 0.57 -11.79
CA CYS A 22 -4.81 0.43 -10.40
C CYS A 22 -3.63 0.18 -9.46
N LEU A 23 -2.71 -0.73 -9.83
CA LEU A 23 -1.52 -1.04 -9.04
C LEU A 23 -0.59 0.16 -8.85
N VAL A 24 -0.31 0.95 -9.90
CA VAL A 24 0.55 2.14 -9.75
C VAL A 24 -0.14 3.25 -8.95
N LEU A 25 -1.46 3.36 -9.04
CA LEU A 25 -2.26 4.31 -8.26
C LEU A 25 -2.34 3.93 -6.77
N LEU A 26 -2.04 2.68 -6.40
CA LEU A 26 -1.97 2.29 -4.99
C LEU A 26 -0.98 3.16 -4.26
N ASP A 27 0.11 3.64 -4.90
CA ASP A 27 1.10 4.58 -4.35
C ASP A 27 0.55 5.93 -3.84
N GLY A 28 -0.78 6.12 -3.91
CA GLY A 28 -1.56 7.20 -3.32
C GLY A 28 -1.26 8.58 -3.90
N ARG A 29 -0.42 8.67 -4.93
CA ARG A 29 -0.23 9.90 -5.69
C ARG A 29 -1.43 10.06 -6.64
N ALA A 30 -1.71 11.31 -6.98
CA ALA A 30 -2.61 11.60 -8.09
C ALA A 30 -1.77 11.60 -9.38
N TRP A 31 -2.15 10.76 -10.35
CA TRP A 31 -1.44 10.58 -11.62
C TRP A 31 -2.20 11.25 -12.76
N THR A 32 -1.48 11.79 -13.73
CA THR A 32 -2.12 12.20 -15.00
C THR A 32 -2.45 10.98 -15.85
N VAL A 33 -3.43 11.11 -16.75
CA VAL A 33 -3.76 10.04 -17.71
C VAL A 33 -2.55 9.67 -18.58
N GLY A 34 -1.68 10.64 -18.90
CA GLY A 34 -0.47 10.39 -19.69
C GLY A 34 0.58 9.57 -18.94
N GLU A 35 0.76 9.80 -17.64
CA GLU A 35 1.67 8.98 -16.83
C GLU A 35 1.13 7.55 -16.66
N LEU A 36 -0.19 7.39 -16.50
CA LEU A 36 -0.84 6.09 -16.49
C LEU A 36 -0.70 5.34 -17.81
N ALA A 37 -0.86 6.05 -18.94
CA ALA A 37 -0.65 5.49 -20.28
C ALA A 37 0.78 4.94 -20.42
N LYS A 38 1.77 5.72 -19.96
CA LYS A 38 3.17 5.32 -19.97
C LYS A 38 3.43 4.10 -19.08
N ALA A 39 2.87 4.06 -17.87
CA ALA A 39 3.02 2.94 -16.94
C ALA A 39 2.43 1.63 -17.50
N ALA A 40 1.27 1.71 -18.16
CA ALA A 40 0.61 0.57 -18.79
C ALA A 40 1.15 0.23 -20.19
N GLY A 41 2.04 1.04 -20.76
CA GLY A 41 2.64 0.79 -22.09
C GLY A 41 1.68 0.99 -23.28
N ILE A 42 0.61 1.77 -23.10
CA ILE A 42 -0.48 1.97 -24.09
C ILE A 42 -0.59 3.42 -24.58
N ALA A 43 -1.40 3.63 -25.62
CA ALA A 43 -1.69 4.96 -26.15
C ALA A 43 -2.54 5.80 -25.16
N LEU A 44 -2.39 7.13 -25.24
CA LEU A 44 -3.11 8.07 -24.37
C LEU A 44 -4.64 7.97 -24.50
N SER A 45 -5.14 7.77 -25.73
CA SER A 45 -6.57 7.61 -25.99
C SER A 45 -7.14 6.38 -25.28
N THR A 46 -6.48 5.23 -25.44
CA THR A 46 -6.81 3.97 -24.76
C THR A 46 -6.74 4.12 -23.24
N ALA A 47 -5.73 4.82 -22.73
CA ALA A 47 -5.61 5.08 -21.30
C ALA A 47 -6.76 5.96 -20.77
N SER A 48 -7.18 6.97 -21.54
CA SER A 48 -8.30 7.82 -21.17
C SER A 48 -9.62 7.02 -21.08
N GLU A 49 -9.85 6.12 -22.04
CA GLU A 49 -11.00 5.22 -22.04
C GLU A 49 -10.99 4.29 -20.81
N HIS A 50 -9.84 3.69 -20.50
CA HIS A 50 -9.67 2.86 -19.31
C HIS A 50 -9.93 3.63 -18.02
N VAL A 51 -9.41 4.85 -17.88
CA VAL A 51 -9.66 5.71 -16.71
C VAL A 51 -11.15 6.06 -16.61
N THR A 52 -11.83 6.32 -17.73
CA THR A 52 -13.28 6.57 -17.73
C THR A 52 -14.05 5.34 -17.26
N ARG A 53 -13.68 4.14 -17.73
CA ARG A 53 -14.30 2.89 -17.27
C ARG A 53 -14.06 2.62 -15.79
N LEU A 54 -12.83 2.82 -15.32
CA LEU A 54 -12.49 2.70 -13.90
C LEU A 54 -13.26 3.71 -13.03
N ALA A 55 -13.41 4.95 -13.51
CA ALA A 55 -14.15 5.98 -12.80
C ALA A 55 -15.65 5.69 -12.76
N GLY A 56 -16.24 5.24 -13.87
CA GLY A 56 -17.64 4.83 -13.93
C GLY A 56 -17.96 3.65 -13.00
N ALA A 57 -16.98 2.80 -12.74
CA ALA A 57 -17.08 1.69 -11.80
C ALA A 57 -16.65 2.04 -10.36
N GLY A 58 -16.33 3.30 -10.07
CA GLY A 58 -15.97 3.75 -8.73
C GLY A 58 -14.56 3.35 -8.25
N PHE A 59 -13.70 2.81 -9.11
CA PHE A 59 -12.33 2.43 -8.72
C PHE A 59 -11.40 3.63 -8.56
N VAL A 60 -11.63 4.66 -9.37
CA VAL A 60 -10.79 5.86 -9.39
C VAL A 60 -11.68 7.10 -9.42
N VAL A 61 -11.13 8.20 -8.92
CA VAL A 61 -11.74 9.52 -9.07
C VAL A 61 -10.81 10.43 -9.86
N ARG A 62 -11.41 11.28 -10.69
CA ARG A 62 -10.70 12.35 -11.39
C ARG A 62 -10.75 13.61 -10.52
N VAL A 63 -9.58 14.16 -10.20
CA VAL A 63 -9.43 15.40 -9.44
C VAL A 63 -8.92 16.47 -10.39
N LYS A 64 -9.67 17.55 -10.57
CA LYS A 64 -9.20 18.72 -11.32
C LYS A 64 -8.30 19.55 -10.43
N GLN A 65 -7.08 19.83 -10.89
CA GLN A 65 -6.17 20.75 -10.23
C GLN A 65 -5.55 21.66 -11.29
N GLY A 66 -6.00 22.92 -11.32
CA GLY A 66 -5.64 23.87 -12.37
C GLY A 66 -6.10 23.39 -13.75
N ARG A 67 -5.19 23.42 -14.73
CA ARG A 67 -5.47 23.00 -16.12
C ARG A 67 -5.36 21.49 -16.34
N ALA A 68 -4.86 20.74 -15.35
CA ALA A 68 -4.63 19.31 -15.45
C ALA A 68 -5.68 18.51 -14.67
N SER A 69 -6.10 17.37 -15.24
CA SER A 69 -6.91 16.37 -14.55
C SER A 69 -6.00 15.25 -14.06
N TYR A 70 -6.08 14.98 -12.77
CA TYR A 70 -5.38 13.88 -12.11
C TYR A 70 -6.35 12.76 -11.78
N VAL A 71 -5.81 11.56 -11.55
CA VAL A 71 -6.52 10.32 -11.26
C VAL A 71 -5.93 9.74 -9.98
N ARG A 72 -6.77 9.33 -9.05
CA ARG A 72 -6.37 8.60 -7.83
C ARG A 72 -7.36 7.49 -7.53
N ILE A 73 -6.98 6.51 -6.72
CA ILE A 73 -7.94 5.55 -6.17
C ILE A 73 -9.05 6.33 -5.44
N ALA A 74 -10.30 5.88 -5.63
CA ALA A 74 -11.48 6.58 -5.13
C ALA A 74 -11.45 6.74 -3.60
N ASP A 75 -11.26 5.61 -2.90
CA ASP A 75 -11.25 5.54 -1.45
C ASP A 75 -10.44 4.31 -0.94
N PRO A 76 -10.16 4.22 0.38
CA PRO A 76 -9.35 3.13 0.94
C PRO A 76 -9.90 1.72 0.73
N ARG A 77 -11.23 1.53 0.64
CA ARG A 77 -11.82 0.18 0.50
C ARG A 77 -11.56 -0.40 -0.88
N VAL A 78 -11.64 0.43 -1.93
CA VAL A 78 -11.30 0.02 -3.31
C VAL A 78 -9.84 -0.43 -3.39
N ALA A 79 -9.00 0.29 -2.68
CA ALA A 79 -7.58 0.08 -2.67
C ALA A 79 -7.21 -1.23 -1.95
N GLU A 80 -7.82 -1.48 -0.79
CA GLU A 80 -7.77 -2.75 -0.06
C GLU A 80 -8.25 -3.93 -0.93
N LEU A 81 -9.35 -3.75 -1.69
CA LEU A 81 -9.84 -4.76 -2.64
C LEU A 81 -8.80 -5.09 -3.72
N ILE A 82 -8.21 -4.08 -4.36
CA ILE A 82 -7.18 -4.27 -5.40
C ILE A 82 -5.98 -5.02 -4.81
N GLU A 83 -5.55 -4.66 -3.60
CA GLU A 83 -4.45 -5.31 -2.89
C GLU A 83 -4.76 -6.78 -2.57
N HIS A 84 -5.96 -7.08 -2.06
CA HIS A 84 -6.38 -8.46 -1.78
C HIS A 84 -6.45 -9.32 -3.06
N LEU A 85 -6.93 -8.77 -4.17
CA LEU A 85 -6.96 -9.48 -5.45
C LEU A 85 -5.55 -9.72 -6.00
N ALA A 86 -4.68 -8.72 -5.92
CA ALA A 86 -3.29 -8.86 -6.32
C ALA A 86 -2.57 -9.92 -5.47
N GLN A 87 -2.83 -9.93 -4.16
CA GLN A 87 -2.32 -10.93 -3.23
C GLN A 87 -2.79 -12.34 -3.60
N HIS A 88 -4.10 -12.50 -3.83
CA HIS A 88 -4.66 -13.79 -4.23
C HIS A 88 -4.03 -14.30 -5.53
N ALA A 89 -3.79 -13.42 -6.51
CA ALA A 89 -3.16 -13.80 -7.77
C ALA A 89 -1.71 -14.32 -7.60
N VAL A 90 -0.97 -13.79 -6.61
CA VAL A 90 0.37 -14.26 -6.26
C VAL A 90 0.31 -15.61 -5.56
N THR A 91 -0.56 -15.75 -4.54
CA THR A 91 -0.65 -16.97 -3.73
C THR A 91 -1.25 -18.15 -4.49
N SER A 92 -2.21 -17.90 -5.38
CA SER A 92 -2.87 -18.92 -6.20
C SER A 92 -2.05 -19.33 -7.43
N GLY A 93 -0.86 -18.74 -7.64
CA GLY A 93 0.00 -19.03 -8.78
C GLY A 93 -0.53 -18.53 -10.14
N ALA A 94 -1.48 -17.59 -10.13
CA ALA A 94 -2.12 -17.05 -11.33
C ALA A 94 -1.23 -16.05 -12.10
N LEU A 95 -0.22 -15.47 -11.44
CA LEU A 95 0.82 -14.69 -12.12
C LEU A 95 1.91 -15.65 -12.65
N PRO A 96 2.35 -15.50 -13.91
CA PRO A 96 3.50 -16.25 -14.40
C PRO A 96 4.70 -15.95 -13.50
N ARG A 97 5.28 -17.01 -12.92
CA ARG A 97 6.61 -16.93 -12.30
C ARG A 97 7.55 -16.32 -13.33
N ALA A 98 8.28 -15.28 -12.94
CA ALA A 98 9.40 -14.77 -13.72
C ALA A 98 10.35 -15.95 -13.99
N GLY A 99 10.28 -16.54 -15.18
CA GLY A 99 11.06 -17.72 -15.52
C GLY A 99 10.51 -18.72 -16.56
N GLY A 100 9.35 -18.49 -17.21
CA GLY A 100 8.81 -19.44 -18.20
C GLY A 100 8.49 -18.81 -19.57
N SER A 101 9.36 -19.07 -20.56
CA SER A 101 9.16 -18.85 -22.02
C SER A 101 7.90 -19.60 -22.52
N ALA A 102 7.15 -19.25 -23.57
CA ALA A 102 7.43 -18.51 -24.80
C ALA A 102 6.12 -17.94 -25.41
N THR A 103 6.26 -17.07 -26.41
CA THR A 103 5.24 -16.35 -27.21
C THR A 103 4.78 -14.99 -26.68
N ARG A 104 5.71 -14.05 -26.44
CA ARG A 104 5.41 -12.62 -26.57
C ARG A 104 6.54 -11.88 -27.29
N ASN A 105 6.12 -11.12 -28.29
CA ASN A 105 6.86 -10.33 -29.27
C ASN A 105 8.07 -9.55 -28.64
N PRO A 106 9.31 -9.73 -29.14
CA PRO A 106 10.54 -9.24 -28.50
C PRO A 106 10.88 -7.76 -28.77
N ARG A 107 9.94 -6.90 -29.20
CA ARG A 107 10.24 -5.48 -29.52
C ARG A 107 9.73 -4.43 -28.53
N LYS A 108 9.29 -4.81 -27.32
CA LYS A 108 8.81 -3.79 -26.36
C LYS A 108 8.89 -4.18 -24.88
N THR A 109 9.94 -4.87 -24.46
CA THR A 109 10.38 -4.77 -23.07
C THR A 109 11.23 -3.52 -22.96
N ALA A 110 10.58 -2.38 -22.75
CA ALA A 110 11.26 -1.23 -22.18
C ALA A 110 11.73 -1.68 -20.80
N GLU A 111 12.99 -2.11 -20.73
CA GLU A 111 13.76 -2.15 -19.50
C GLU A 111 13.47 -0.85 -18.75
N HIS A 112 13.21 -0.98 -17.45
CA HIS A 112 13.12 0.14 -16.53
C HIS A 112 14.43 0.93 -16.64
N ARG A 113 14.43 1.96 -17.47
CA ARG A 113 15.55 2.89 -17.59
C ARG A 113 15.85 3.43 -16.20
N PRO A 114 17.08 3.28 -15.68
CA PRO A 114 17.42 3.75 -14.36
C PRO A 114 17.16 5.25 -14.28
N VAL A 115 16.55 5.69 -13.19
CA VAL A 115 16.19 7.09 -13.00
C VAL A 115 17.47 7.89 -12.81
N THR A 116 17.88 8.64 -13.83
CA THR A 116 19.06 9.51 -13.81
C THR A 116 18.76 10.77 -12.99
N GLY A 117 18.84 10.66 -11.67
CA GLY A 117 18.80 11.80 -10.75
C GLY A 117 18.78 11.38 -9.27
N LEU A 118 19.58 12.07 -8.46
CA LEU A 118 19.68 11.83 -7.00
C LEU A 118 18.37 12.13 -6.24
N LYS A 119 17.54 13.05 -6.74
CA LYS A 119 16.27 13.42 -6.09
C LYS A 119 15.18 12.32 -6.22
N PRO A 120 14.95 11.73 -7.40
CA PRO A 120 14.07 10.57 -7.55
C PRO A 120 14.51 9.32 -6.76
N THR A 121 15.82 9.05 -6.65
CA THR A 121 16.33 7.89 -5.88
C THR A 121 16.10 8.09 -4.38
N LEU A 122 16.37 9.29 -3.84
CA LEU A 122 16.08 9.61 -2.44
C LEU A 122 14.58 9.52 -2.12
N ARG A 123 13.71 9.95 -3.05
CA ARG A 123 12.25 9.80 -2.88
C ARG A 123 11.84 8.33 -2.84
N ALA A 124 12.40 7.49 -3.72
CA ALA A 124 12.15 6.06 -3.71
C ALA A 124 12.65 5.40 -2.41
N ARG A 125 13.85 5.77 -1.93
CA ARG A 125 14.37 5.30 -0.63
C ARG A 125 13.47 5.72 0.54
N ARG A 126 12.99 6.97 0.58
CA ARG A 126 12.06 7.44 1.62
C ARG A 126 10.74 6.68 1.62
N LEU A 127 10.17 6.41 0.44
CA LEU A 127 8.94 5.63 0.31
C LEU A 127 9.13 4.14 0.66
N GLY A 128 10.31 3.59 0.37
CA GLY A 128 10.71 2.25 0.80
C GLY A 128 10.82 2.16 2.32
N PHE A 129 11.55 3.09 2.93
CA PHE A 129 11.80 3.13 4.37
C PHE A 129 10.51 3.26 5.19
N ALA A 130 9.74 4.34 4.98
CA ALA A 130 8.53 4.58 5.76
C ALA A 130 7.49 5.35 4.94
N ARG A 131 6.29 4.78 4.88
CA ARG A 131 5.13 5.40 4.23
C ARG A 131 3.84 5.02 4.94
N THR A 132 2.75 5.67 4.58
CA THR A 132 1.40 5.18 4.92
C THR A 132 0.99 4.16 3.88
N CYS A 133 0.22 3.12 4.22
CA CYS A 133 -0.62 2.36 3.32
C CYS A 133 -2.07 2.69 3.67
N TYR A 134 -2.61 3.70 3.00
CA TYR A 134 -3.82 4.42 3.41
C TYR A 134 -3.66 5.04 4.80
N ASP A 135 -4.14 4.33 5.82
CA ASP A 135 -4.29 4.79 7.18
C ASP A 135 -3.34 4.11 8.17
N HIS A 136 -2.47 3.20 7.74
CA HIS A 136 -1.49 2.53 8.62
C HIS A 136 -0.06 2.67 8.09
N LEU A 137 0.95 2.37 8.90
CA LEU A 137 2.36 2.44 8.51
C LEU A 137 2.75 1.24 7.63
N ALA A 138 3.58 1.51 6.63
CA ALA A 138 4.06 0.56 5.64
C ALA A 138 5.49 0.93 5.18
N GLY A 139 6.03 0.14 4.26
CA GLY A 139 7.46 0.11 3.97
C GLY A 139 8.22 -0.69 5.02
N GLU A 140 9.53 -0.55 5.01
CA GLU A 140 10.43 -1.23 5.93
C GLU A 140 10.03 -1.02 7.39
N LEU A 141 9.66 0.20 7.78
CA LEU A 141 9.16 0.53 9.11
C LEU A 141 7.87 -0.22 9.47
N GLY A 142 6.92 -0.33 8.54
CA GLY A 142 5.66 -1.03 8.78
C GLY A 142 5.86 -2.53 8.96
N VAL A 143 6.77 -3.13 8.20
CA VAL A 143 7.16 -4.54 8.33
C VAL A 143 7.90 -4.76 9.65
N ALA A 144 8.89 -3.92 9.96
CA ALA A 144 9.65 -4.01 11.21
C ALA A 144 8.76 -3.85 12.44
N LEU A 145 7.73 -3.00 12.36
CA LEU A 145 6.73 -2.86 13.40
C LEU A 145 5.94 -4.15 13.62
N ARG A 146 5.48 -4.82 12.55
CA ARG A 146 4.81 -6.12 12.67
C ARG A 146 5.73 -7.14 13.33
N ASP A 147 6.95 -7.28 12.81
CA ASP A 147 7.93 -8.24 13.29
C ASP A 147 8.27 -7.99 14.76
N GLY A 148 8.50 -6.73 15.14
CA GLY A 148 8.80 -6.32 16.50
C GLY A 148 7.67 -6.66 17.46
N MET A 149 6.42 -6.34 17.10
CA MET A 149 5.25 -6.64 17.93
C MET A 149 5.04 -8.15 18.11
N LEU A 150 5.34 -8.96 17.09
CA LEU A 150 5.31 -10.43 17.19
C LEU A 150 6.45 -10.95 18.06
N ALA A 151 7.69 -10.53 17.80
CA ALA A 151 8.89 -10.98 18.51
C ALA A 151 8.86 -10.64 20.00
N THR A 152 8.23 -9.53 20.37
CA THR A 152 8.10 -9.07 21.76
C THR A 152 6.80 -9.56 22.44
N GLY A 153 5.97 -10.34 21.74
CA GLY A 153 4.73 -10.90 22.26
C GLY A 153 3.64 -9.85 22.53
N LEU A 154 3.66 -8.71 21.85
CA LEU A 154 2.59 -7.72 21.88
C LEU A 154 1.41 -8.16 20.99
N VAL A 155 1.73 -8.89 19.92
CA VAL A 155 0.78 -9.55 19.02
C VAL A 155 1.11 -11.03 18.95
N ASP A 156 0.09 -11.87 18.85
CA ASP A 156 0.21 -13.32 18.68
C ASP A 156 -0.51 -13.76 17.38
N THR A 157 -0.14 -14.92 16.86
CA THR A 157 -0.71 -15.57 15.69
C THR A 157 -1.33 -16.94 15.99
N ALA A 158 -1.31 -17.42 17.24
CA ALA A 158 -1.84 -18.74 17.61
C ALA A 158 -3.30 -18.95 17.17
N ASP A 159 -4.15 -17.94 17.42
CA ASP A 159 -5.56 -17.91 17.00
C ASP A 159 -5.81 -16.82 15.95
N GLY A 160 -4.88 -16.71 15.00
CA GLY A 160 -4.82 -15.58 14.08
C GLY A 160 -4.24 -14.34 14.75
N LEU A 161 -4.17 -13.25 13.99
CA LEU A 161 -3.47 -12.03 14.39
C LEU A 161 -4.23 -11.29 15.51
N THR A 162 -3.79 -11.44 16.74
CA THR A 162 -4.49 -10.97 17.94
C THR A 162 -3.60 -10.12 18.84
N LEU A 163 -4.18 -9.10 19.47
CA LEU A 163 -3.48 -8.24 20.43
C LEU A 163 -3.45 -8.92 21.80
N THR A 164 -2.25 -9.09 22.38
CA THR A 164 -2.06 -9.74 23.68
C THR A 164 -2.35 -8.77 24.85
N PRO A 165 -2.49 -9.26 26.10
CA PRO A 165 -2.60 -8.40 27.28
C PRO A 165 -1.40 -7.46 27.45
N ARG A 166 -0.17 -7.98 27.22
CA ARG A 166 1.07 -7.18 27.23
C ARG A 166 1.03 -6.10 26.15
N GLY A 167 0.56 -6.45 24.94
CA GLY A 167 0.35 -5.49 23.85
C GLY A 167 -0.56 -4.33 24.25
N ARG A 168 -1.69 -4.63 24.92
CA ARG A 168 -2.61 -3.60 25.43
C ARG A 168 -1.95 -2.67 26.44
N GLU A 169 -1.15 -3.19 27.36
CA GLU A 169 -0.45 -2.39 28.38
C GLU A 169 0.57 -1.43 27.74
N VAL A 170 1.41 -1.93 26.82
CA VAL A 170 2.40 -1.10 26.12
C VAL A 170 1.73 -0.02 25.28
N LEU A 171 0.69 -0.38 24.52
CA LEU A 171 -0.08 0.58 23.73
C LEU A 171 -0.79 1.63 24.61
N GLY A 172 -1.29 1.21 25.77
CA GLY A 172 -1.88 2.10 26.77
C GLY A 172 -0.89 3.14 27.29
N THR A 173 0.34 2.71 27.61
CA THR A 173 1.43 3.62 28.03
C THR A 173 1.80 4.62 26.94
N LEU A 174 1.77 4.18 25.69
CA LEU A 174 2.04 5.03 24.52
C LEU A 174 0.84 5.95 24.15
N GLY A 175 -0.33 5.74 24.77
CA GLY A 175 -1.55 6.47 24.50
C GLY A 175 -2.21 6.11 23.17
N VAL A 176 -2.02 4.89 22.67
CA VAL A 176 -2.66 4.39 21.44
C VAL A 176 -4.01 3.77 21.82
N PRO A 177 -5.14 4.31 21.32
CA PRO A 177 -6.45 3.79 21.68
C PRO A 177 -6.70 2.43 21.03
N VAL A 178 -7.15 1.46 21.84
CA VAL A 178 -7.55 0.12 21.38
C VAL A 178 -9.08 0.05 21.42
N ALA A 179 -9.74 0.41 20.32
CA ALA A 179 -11.19 0.41 20.23
C ALA A 179 -11.71 -0.89 19.57
N ALA A 180 -12.75 -1.48 20.17
CA ALA A 180 -13.55 -2.50 19.51
C ALA A 180 -14.53 -1.85 18.54
N GLY A 181 -14.77 -2.50 17.39
CA GLY A 181 -15.70 -1.99 16.39
C GLY A 181 -15.95 -3.01 15.27
N ARG A 182 -16.71 -2.59 14.24
CA ARG A 182 -17.00 -3.43 13.07
C ARG A 182 -15.76 -3.73 12.21
N ARG A 183 -14.75 -2.87 12.25
CA ARG A 183 -13.48 -3.07 11.54
C ARG A 183 -12.62 -4.05 12.33
N PRO A 184 -11.99 -5.06 11.70
CA PRO A 184 -11.02 -5.93 12.36
C PRO A 184 -9.95 -5.12 13.08
N LEU A 185 -9.62 -5.53 14.31
CA LEU A 185 -8.61 -4.83 15.11
C LEU A 185 -7.24 -4.89 14.45
N LEU A 186 -6.87 -6.10 14.02
CA LEU A 186 -5.63 -6.43 13.33
C LEU A 186 -5.94 -7.34 12.13
N ARG A 187 -5.22 -7.13 11.03
CA ARG A 187 -5.10 -8.05 9.90
C ARG A 187 -3.74 -7.88 9.24
N ASP A 188 -3.27 -8.91 8.55
CA ASP A 188 -2.11 -8.78 7.68
C ASP A 188 -2.43 -7.92 6.45
N CYS A 189 -1.40 -7.24 5.98
CA CYS A 189 -1.44 -6.45 4.75
C CYS A 189 -0.06 -6.55 4.08
N LEU A 190 0.00 -7.10 2.87
CA LEU A 190 1.27 -7.32 2.19
C LEU A 190 1.87 -5.98 1.74
N ASP A 191 3.10 -5.71 2.15
CA ASP A 191 3.90 -4.66 1.57
C ASP A 191 4.43 -5.12 0.20
N TRP A 192 3.97 -4.53 -0.89
CA TRP A 192 4.42 -4.92 -2.23
C TRP A 192 5.90 -4.60 -2.52
N THR A 193 6.51 -3.64 -1.79
CA THR A 193 7.92 -3.27 -1.95
C THR A 193 8.81 -4.25 -1.18
N GLU A 194 8.46 -4.53 0.07
CA GLU A 194 9.22 -5.44 0.94
C GLU A 194 8.86 -6.93 0.70
N ARG A 195 7.70 -7.19 0.06
CA ARG A 195 7.11 -8.52 -0.15
C ARG A 195 6.90 -9.28 1.17
N ARG A 196 6.61 -8.54 2.23
CA ARG A 196 6.37 -9.04 3.60
C ARG A 196 5.15 -8.35 4.18
N ASP A 197 4.47 -9.02 5.09
CA ASP A 197 3.29 -8.45 5.72
C ASP A 197 3.66 -7.33 6.70
N HIS A 198 2.86 -6.28 6.73
CA HIS A 198 2.76 -5.31 7.82
C HIS A 198 1.35 -5.37 8.44
N LEU A 199 1.14 -4.63 9.52
CA LEU A 199 -0.15 -4.61 10.22
C LEU A 199 -1.12 -3.60 9.57
N ALA A 200 -2.36 -4.03 9.37
CA ALA A 200 -3.51 -3.16 9.06
C ALA A 200 -4.69 -3.44 10.01
N GLY A 201 -5.73 -2.62 9.95
CA GLY A 201 -6.91 -2.73 10.83
C GLY A 201 -7.10 -1.48 11.68
N ALA A 202 -8.04 -1.55 12.63
CA ALA A 202 -8.37 -0.41 13.49
C ALA A 202 -7.17 0.01 14.36
N LEU A 203 -6.38 -0.93 14.87
CA LEU A 203 -5.24 -0.63 15.73
C LEU A 203 -4.07 0.05 14.97
N PRO A 204 -3.58 -0.48 13.84
CA PRO A 204 -2.54 0.20 13.07
C PRO A 204 -2.94 1.59 12.57
N ALA A 205 -4.24 1.81 12.31
CA ALA A 205 -4.77 3.12 11.99
C ALA A 205 -4.69 4.10 13.17
N ALA A 206 -5.18 3.69 14.34
CA ALA A 206 -5.07 4.46 15.57
C ALA A 206 -3.60 4.73 15.96
N LEU A 207 -2.71 3.77 15.72
CA LEU A 207 -1.27 3.94 15.95
C LEU A 207 -0.67 5.02 15.03
N LEU A 208 -1.01 5.02 13.74
CA LEU A 208 -0.54 6.07 12.82
C LEU A 208 -1.06 7.45 13.24
N GLU A 209 -2.34 7.56 13.60
CA GLU A 209 -2.93 8.81 14.11
C GLU A 209 -2.18 9.29 15.35
N ARG A 210 -2.02 8.41 16.35
CA ARG A 210 -1.28 8.72 17.57
C ARG A 210 0.17 9.10 17.29
N ALA A 211 0.85 8.41 16.38
CA ALA A 211 2.24 8.70 16.03
C ALA A 211 2.40 10.06 15.36
N VAL A 212 1.41 10.51 14.59
CA VAL A 212 1.39 11.86 14.02
C VAL A 212 1.11 12.90 15.10
N ASP A 213 0.07 12.70 15.91
CA ASP A 213 -0.35 13.65 16.94
C ASP A 213 0.71 13.84 18.05
N ALA A 214 1.41 12.77 18.41
CA ALA A 214 2.49 12.79 19.39
C ALA A 214 3.85 13.20 18.80
N GLY A 215 3.92 13.48 17.50
CA GLY A 215 5.15 13.89 16.81
C GLY A 215 6.21 12.80 16.69
N TRP A 216 5.85 11.52 16.79
CA TRP A 216 6.78 10.40 16.54
C TRP A 216 7.13 10.30 15.07
N VAL A 217 6.18 10.67 14.22
CA VAL A 217 6.35 10.75 12.78
C VAL A 217 5.72 12.02 12.22
N ARG A 218 6.18 12.44 11.04
CA ARG A 218 5.56 13.49 10.25
C ARG A 218 5.30 12.99 8.84
N ARG A 219 4.09 13.21 8.33
CA ARG A 219 3.78 12.94 6.92
C ARG A 219 4.56 13.91 6.02
N ASP A 220 5.25 13.38 5.02
CA ASP A 220 6.11 14.14 4.08
C ASP A 220 5.61 13.90 2.65
N GLY A 221 4.95 14.91 2.07
CA GLY A 221 4.27 14.73 0.78
C GLY A 221 3.01 13.85 0.90
N HIS A 222 2.79 12.96 -0.08
CA HIS A 222 1.53 12.21 -0.20
C HIS A 222 1.43 10.99 0.73
N ARG A 223 2.39 10.07 0.65
CA ARG A 223 2.42 8.85 1.47
C ARG A 223 3.70 8.67 2.27
N ALA A 224 4.79 9.39 1.99
CA ALA A 224 6.02 9.17 2.72
C ALA A 224 5.86 9.67 4.17
N VAL A 225 6.52 8.99 5.09
CA VAL A 225 6.49 9.30 6.52
C VAL A 225 7.92 9.47 6.99
N LYS A 226 8.20 10.57 7.68
CA LYS A 226 9.48 10.80 8.32
C LYS A 226 9.38 10.43 9.79
N VAL A 227 10.26 9.55 10.27
CA VAL A 227 10.39 9.25 11.70
C VAL A 227 11.12 10.41 12.39
N LEU A 228 10.60 10.82 13.54
CA LEU A 228 11.08 11.93 14.36
C LEU A 228 11.44 11.50 15.78
N ALA A 229 10.86 10.41 16.29
CA ALA A 229 11.18 9.86 17.59
C ALA A 229 11.32 8.33 17.53
N GLU A 230 12.36 7.80 18.14
CA GLU A 230 12.69 6.38 18.09
C GLU A 230 12.08 5.56 19.24
N ALA A 231 12.07 6.14 20.46
CA ALA A 231 11.65 5.46 21.68
C ALA A 231 10.25 4.80 21.61
N PRO A 232 9.22 5.41 20.99
CA PRO A 232 7.92 4.76 20.85
C PRO A 232 7.95 3.51 19.95
N PHE A 233 8.77 3.52 18.90
CA PHE A 233 8.93 2.36 18.01
C PHE A 233 9.75 1.25 18.68
N ALA A 234 10.77 1.62 19.46
CA ALA A 234 11.52 0.66 20.28
C ALA A 234 10.63 -0.05 21.30
N ALA A 235 9.69 0.66 21.94
CA ALA A 235 8.70 0.06 22.84
C ALA A 235 7.77 -0.93 22.12
N LEU A 236 7.59 -0.79 20.81
CA LEU A 236 6.83 -1.70 19.94
C LEU A 236 7.70 -2.80 19.32
N GLY A 237 8.97 -2.93 19.76
CA GLY A 237 9.91 -3.96 19.30
C GLY A 237 10.65 -3.63 18.01
N VAL A 238 10.64 -2.38 17.55
CA VAL A 238 11.36 -1.95 16.34
C VAL A 238 12.77 -1.48 16.70
N ASP A 239 13.78 -2.09 16.08
CA ASP A 239 15.14 -1.55 16.04
C ASP A 239 15.31 -0.67 14.79
N LEU A 240 15.18 0.65 14.96
CA LEU A 240 15.34 1.59 13.87
C LEU A 240 16.78 1.65 13.32
N GLY A 241 17.78 1.28 14.13
CA GLY A 241 19.19 1.24 13.71
C GLY A 241 19.51 0.07 12.80
N ALA A 242 18.70 -0.99 12.83
CA ALA A 242 18.82 -2.15 11.96
C ALA A 242 18.14 -1.96 10.58
N LEU A 243 17.36 -0.88 10.40
CA LEU A 243 16.67 -0.60 9.15
C LEU A 243 17.60 0.07 8.13
N THR A 244 17.38 -0.19 6.85
CA THR A 244 18.24 0.33 5.75
C THR A 244 18.21 1.85 5.59
N GLY A 245 17.26 2.52 6.27
CA GLY A 245 17.15 3.96 6.40
C GLY A 245 16.90 4.71 5.07
N PRO A 246 16.33 5.93 5.10
CA PRO A 246 16.40 6.83 3.96
C PRO A 246 17.75 7.55 3.86
#